data_AF-A0A842J1M8-F1
#
_entry.id   AF-A0A842J1M8-F1
#
_cell.length_a   1.000
_cell.length_b   1.000
_cell.length_c   1.000
_cell.angle_alpha   90.00
_cell.angle_beta   90.00
_cell.angle_gamma   90.00
#
_symmetry.space_group_name_H-M   'P 1'
#
loop_
_entity.id
_entity.type
_entity.pdbx_description
1 polymer ?
#
loop_
_entity_poly.entity_id
_entity_poly.type
_entity_poly.pdbx_seq_one_letter_code
_entity_poly.pdbx_strand_id
1 'polypeptide(L)'
;MFANIEEEIYNSTFDSIYYALMEEYKEGSLSVETLEMNITEQQQILLNGLFEGETKFAYSSALVDAHQFALAVIKKEKTID
;
A
#
# COMPACT_ATOMS: atom_id res chain seq x y z
N MET A 1 -11.05 -4.92 26.54
CA MET A 1 -11.16 -5.22 25.10
C MET A 1 -9.73 -5.21 24.60
N PHE A 2 -9.16 -6.37 24.25
CA PHE A 2 -7.87 -6.37 23.56
C PHE A 2 -8.14 -5.68 22.23
N ALA A 3 -7.49 -4.54 21.98
CA ALA A 3 -7.53 -3.91 20.67
C ALA A 3 -7.07 -4.95 19.64
N ASN A 4 -7.75 -5.01 18.50
CA ASN A 4 -7.34 -5.89 17.41
C ASN A 4 -6.06 -5.30 16.79
N ILE A 5 -4.91 -5.69 17.35
CA ILE A 5 -3.59 -5.12 17.01
C ILE A 5 -3.33 -5.21 15.50
N GLU A 6 -3.83 -6.25 14.84
CA GLU A 6 -3.76 -6.41 13.39
C GLU A 6 -4.51 -5.32 12.63
N GLU A 7 -5.71 -4.97 13.09
CA GLU A 7 -6.53 -3.93 12.49
C GLU A 7 -5.90 -2.54 12.69
N GLU A 8 -5.33 -2.28 13.86
CA GLU A 8 -4.59 -1.05 14.13
C GLU A 8 -3.34 -0.94 13.23
N ILE A 9 -2.58 -2.03 13.11
CA ILE A 9 -1.39 -2.09 12.26
C ILE A 9 -1.77 -1.93 10.79
N TYR A 10 -2.83 -2.60 10.34
CA TYR A 10 -3.31 -2.47 8.98
C TYR A 10 -3.70 -1.02 8.67
N ASN A 11 -4.60 -0.43 9.47
CA ASN A 11 -5.13 0.91 9.21
C ASN A 11 -4.04 1.97 9.25
N SER A 12 -3.17 1.94 10.28
CA SER A 12 -2.09 2.92 10.42
C SER A 12 -1.05 2.81 9.31
N THR A 13 -0.72 1.58 8.88
CA THR A 13 0.21 1.34 7.77
C THR A 13 -0.40 1.79 6.45
N PHE A 14 -1.66 1.43 6.19
CA PHE A 14 -2.35 1.80 4.95
C PHE A 14 -2.36 3.33 4.78
N ASP A 15 -2.85 4.06 5.79
CA ASP A 15 -2.97 5.51 5.74
C ASP A 15 -1.61 6.16 5.52
N SER A 16 -0.61 5.78 6.33
CA SER A 16 0.73 6.36 6.24
C SER A 16 1.36 6.16 4.87
N ILE A 17 1.26 4.95 4.31
CA ILE A 17 1.85 4.62 3.01
C ILE A 17 1.08 5.29 1.89
N TYR A 18 -0.26 5.26 1.92
CA TYR A 18 -1.08 5.89 0.90
C TYR A 18 -0.79 7.40 0.79
N TYR A 19 -0.77 8.12 1.92
CA TYR A 19 -0.51 9.57 1.89
C TYR A 19 0.88 9.90 1.35
N ALA A 20 1.91 9.14 1.76
CA ALA A 20 3.27 9.31 1.25
C ALA A 20 3.35 9.07 -0.27
N LEU A 21 2.76 7.99 -0.78
CA LEU A 21 2.75 7.69 -2.22
C LEU A 21 2.05 8.80 -3.03
N MET A 22 0.93 9.33 -2.51
CA MET A 22 0.22 10.41 -3.18
C MET A 22 0.98 11.73 -3.15
N GLU A 23 1.73 12.00 -2.09
CA GLU A 23 2.62 13.17 -1.99
C GLU A 23 3.78 13.05 -2.98
N GLU A 24 4.51 11.93 -2.96
CA GLU A 24 5.63 11.66 -3.87
C GLU A 24 5.20 11.71 -5.35
N TYR A 25 4.01 11.17 -5.67
CA TYR A 25 3.47 11.25 -7.02
C TYR A 25 3.17 12.70 -7.44
N LYS A 26 2.58 13.51 -6.55
CA LYS A 26 2.28 14.94 -6.82
C LYS A 26 3.54 15.78 -6.98
N GLU A 27 4.60 15.44 -6.24
CA GLU A 27 5.92 16.06 -6.37
C GLU A 27 6.69 15.59 -7.61
N GLY A 28 6.22 14.52 -8.26
CA GLY A 28 6.86 13.92 -9.43
C GLY A 28 8.07 13.04 -9.09
N SER A 29 8.30 12.74 -7.82
CA SER A 29 9.37 11.84 -7.36
C SER A 29 9.00 10.36 -7.49
N LEU A 30 7.70 10.05 -7.59
CA LEU A 30 7.17 8.71 -7.89
C LEU A 30 6.46 8.70 -9.25
N SER A 31 6.89 7.82 -10.16
CA SER A 31 6.20 7.58 -11.44
C SER A 31 5.17 6.46 -11.32
N VAL A 32 4.24 6.39 -12.27
CA VAL A 32 3.24 5.30 -12.33
C VAL A 32 3.92 3.96 -12.57
N GLU A 33 4.94 3.91 -13.43
CA GLU A 33 5.70 2.70 -13.74
C GLU A 33 6.45 2.18 -12.51
N THR A 34 7.04 3.08 -11.71
CA THR A 34 7.67 2.70 -10.44
C THR A 34 6.63 2.19 -9.44
N LEU A 35 5.46 2.82 -9.35
CA LEU A 35 4.39 2.35 -8.49
C LEU A 35 3.90 0.94 -8.87
N GLU A 36 3.75 0.65 -10.16
CA GLU A 36 3.39 -0.70 -10.66
C GLU A 36 4.46 -1.76 -10.36
N MET A 37 5.75 -1.39 -10.48
CA MET A 37 6.86 -2.25 -10.10
C MET A 37 6.84 -2.56 -8.60
N ASN A 38 6.67 -1.53 -7.77
CA ASN A 38 6.58 -1.67 -6.31
C ASN A 38 5.44 -2.61 -5.92
N ILE A 39 4.25 -2.49 -6.53
CA ILE A 39 3.13 -3.41 -6.25
C ILE A 39 3.55 -4.87 -6.49
N THR A 40 4.24 -5.13 -7.60
CA THR A 40 4.67 -6.49 -7.96
C THR A 40 5.64 -7.05 -6.92
N GLU A 41 6.61 -6.24 -6.46
CA GLU A 41 7.56 -6.64 -5.43
C GLU A 41 6.88 -6.88 -4.07
N GLN A 42 5.97 -5.98 -3.68
CA GLN A 42 5.28 -6.06 -2.40
C GLN A 42 4.30 -7.23 -2.34
N GLN A 43 3.71 -7.63 -3.47
CA GLN A 43 2.92 -8.86 -3.55
C GLN A 43 3.75 -10.10 -3.23
N GLN A 44 5.02 -10.17 -3.63
CA GLN A 44 5.91 -11.28 -3.25
C GLN A 44 6.20 -11.28 -1.74
N ILE A 45 6.37 -10.09 -1.15
CA ILE A 45 6.57 -9.93 0.29
C ILE A 45 5.32 -10.37 1.06
N LEU A 46 4.13 -10.00 0.60
CA LEU A 46 2.85 -10.44 1.18
C LEU A 46 2.71 -11.96 1.16
N LEU A 47 3.05 -12.62 0.05
CA LEU A 47 3.01 -14.07 -0.05
C LEU A 47 3.92 -14.76 0.98
N ASN A 48 5.08 -14.17 1.26
CA ASN A 48 5.96 -14.66 2.33
C ASN A 48 5.36 -14.41 3.73
N GLY A 49 4.70 -13.26 3.91
CA GLY A 49 4.05 -12.87 5.17
C GLY A 49 2.91 -13.78 5.63
N LEU A 50 2.28 -14.53 4.71
CA LEU A 50 1.21 -15.49 5.03
C LEU A 50 1.62 -16.55 6.08
N PHE A 51 2.90 -16.89 6.15
CA PHE A 51 3.41 -17.93 7.06
C PHE A 51 4.12 -17.37 8.29
N GLU A 52 4.15 -16.04 8.45
CA GLU A 52 4.98 -15.37 9.46
C GLU A 52 4.16 -14.72 10.60
N GLY A 53 2.83 -14.93 10.59
CA GLY A 53 1.91 -14.50 11.64
C GLY A 53 1.02 -13.32 11.24
N GLU A 54 -0.10 -13.18 11.97
CA GLU A 54 -1.22 -12.30 11.59
C GLU A 54 -0.82 -10.82 11.56
N THR A 55 0.02 -10.36 12.50
CA THR A 55 0.56 -8.99 12.50
C THR A 55 1.39 -8.66 11.26
N LYS A 56 2.29 -9.56 10.85
CA LYS A 56 3.15 -9.34 9.68
C LYS A 56 2.35 -9.42 8.39
N PHE A 57 1.37 -10.32 8.36
CA PHE A 57 0.41 -10.40 7.27
C PHE A 57 -0.42 -9.12 7.14
N ALA A 58 -0.94 -8.57 8.25
CA ALA A 58 -1.70 -7.32 8.27
C ALA A 58 -0.87 -6.13 7.74
N TYR A 59 0.38 -5.98 8.20
CA TYR A 59 1.30 -4.96 7.72
C TYR A 59 1.57 -5.07 6.21
N SER A 60 1.95 -6.27 5.74
CA SER A 60 2.25 -6.50 4.33
C SER A 60 1.02 -6.32 3.44
N SER A 61 -0.16 -6.68 3.94
CA SER A 61 -1.44 -6.48 3.23
C SER A 61 -1.74 -5.01 3.06
N ALA A 62 -1.66 -4.23 4.16
CA ALA A 62 -1.88 -2.79 4.12
C ALA A 62 -0.94 -2.08 3.15
N LEU A 63 0.32 -2.51 3.08
CA LEU A 63 1.31 -1.94 2.18
C LEU A 63 0.92 -2.20 0.71
N VAL A 64 0.56 -3.44 0.35
CA VAL A 64 0.11 -3.78 -1.02
C VAL A 64 -1.16 -3.00 -1.38
N ASP A 65 -2.15 -2.98 -0.48
CA ASP A 65 -3.43 -2.33 -0.71
C ASP A 65 -3.27 -0.82 -0.91
N ALA A 66 -2.41 -0.17 -0.11
CA ALA A 66 -2.13 1.26 -0.25
C ALA A 66 -1.53 1.59 -1.63
N HIS A 67 -0.60 0.77 -2.12
CA HIS A 67 -0.01 0.96 -3.45
C HIS A 67 -1.05 0.75 -4.57
N GLN A 68 -1.85 -0.30 -4.47
CA GLN A 68 -2.91 -0.59 -5.46
C GLN A 68 -3.98 0.51 -5.48
N PHE A 69 -4.37 0.99 -4.30
CA PHE A 69 -5.35 2.07 -4.18
C PHE A 69 -4.82 3.39 -4.74
N ALA A 70 -3.58 3.77 -4.40
CA ALA A 70 -2.91 4.94 -4.97
C ALA A 70 -2.87 4.86 -6.51
N LEU A 71 -2.48 3.71 -7.07
CA LEU A 71 -2.46 3.51 -8.52
C LEU A 71 -3.84 3.69 -9.15
N ALA A 72 -4.89 3.13 -8.53
CA ALA A 72 -6.26 3.25 -9.02
C ALA A 72 -6.75 4.71 -9.00
N VAL A 73 -6.45 5.46 -7.94
CA VAL A 73 -6.78 6.89 -7.83
C VAL A 73 -6.05 7.69 -8.91
N ILE A 74 -4.73 7.52 -9.04
CA ILE A 74 -3.92 8.21 -10.04
C ILE A 74 -4.42 7.94 -11.46
N LYS A 75 -4.70 6.67 -11.79
CA LYS A 75 -5.23 6.31 -13.12
C LYS A 75 -6.60 6.92 -13.38
N LYS A 76 -7.47 6.96 -12.36
CA LYS A 76 -8.79 7.58 -12.47
C LYS A 76 -8.69 9.09 -12.71
N GLU A 77 -7.80 9.80 -11.99
CA GLU A 77 -7.56 11.23 -12.20
C GLU A 77 -7.07 11.51 -13.62
N LYS A 78 -6.14 10.71 -14.15
CA LYS A 78 -5.64 10.84 -15.53
C LYS A 78 -6.68 10.56 -16.63
N THR A 79 -7.77 9.85 -16.31
CA THR A 79 -8.82 9.52 -17.30
C THR A 79 -9.89 10.61 -17.39
N ILE A 80 -9.86 11.60 -16.49
CA ILE A 80 -10.83 12.69 -16.43
C ILE A 80 -10.30 13.98 -17.11
N ASP A 81 -9.01 14.02 -17.48
CA ASP A 81 -8.41 15.02 -18.39
C ASP A 81 -8.48 14.59 -19.86
#